data_AF-D2KFQ3-F1
#
_entry.id   AF-D2KFQ3-F1
#
_cell.length_a   1.000
_cell.length_b   1.000
_cell.length_c   1.000
_cell.angle_alpha   90.00
_cell.angle_beta   90.00
_cell.angle_gamma   90.00
#
_symmetry.space_group_name_H-M   'P 1'
#
loop_
_entity.id
_entity.type
_entity.pdbx_description
1 polymer ?
#
loop_
_entity_poly.entity_id
_entity_poly.type
_entity_poly.pdbx_seq_one_letter_code
_entity_poly.pdbx_strand_id
1 'polypeptide(L)'
;MPKFNTNNEVVKAYLISVCEYWVKTYKVDGIRLDVANEVSHSFCKELRRKLKALNSEIYILGEIWNDAINWLRGDEFDAVMSYPLGENITNFWTRGNK
;
A
#
# COMPACT_ATOMS: atom_id res chain seq x y z
N MET A 1 -13.24 12.59 -7.14
CA MET A 1 -12.93 12.65 -5.69
C MET A 1 -11.74 13.60 -5.50
N PRO A 2 -11.81 14.60 -4.61
CA PRO A 2 -10.69 15.53 -4.39
C PRO A 2 -9.44 14.79 -3.89
N LYS A 3 -8.27 15.02 -4.50
CA LYS A 3 -7.02 14.36 -4.15
C LYS A 3 -6.40 14.98 -2.89
N PHE A 4 -6.07 14.15 -1.90
CA PHE A 4 -5.33 14.61 -0.73
C PHE A 4 -3.89 14.98 -1.08
N ASN A 5 -3.40 16.07 -0.52
CA ASN A 5 -1.98 16.43 -0.63
C ASN A 5 -1.16 15.69 0.43
N THR A 6 -0.69 14.49 0.13
CA THR A 6 0.11 13.67 1.07
C THR A 6 1.54 14.17 1.26
N ASN A 7 1.94 15.26 0.61
CA ASN A 7 3.18 15.98 0.93
C ASN A 7 2.98 17.04 2.02
N ASN A 8 1.72 17.39 2.36
CA ASN A 8 1.43 18.26 3.49
C ASN A 8 1.55 17.44 4.80
N GLU A 9 2.39 17.91 5.72
CA GLU A 9 2.68 17.20 6.97
C GLU A 9 1.44 17.01 7.86
N VAL A 10 0.49 17.95 7.86
CA VAL A 10 -0.76 17.82 8.62
C VAL A 10 -1.63 16.70 8.04
N VAL A 11 -1.76 16.65 6.72
CA VAL A 11 -2.53 15.61 6.02
C VAL A 11 -1.88 14.24 6.23
N LYS A 12 -0.56 14.15 6.08
CA LYS A 12 0.22 12.93 6.32
C LYS A 12 0.02 12.42 7.75
N ALA A 13 0.23 13.28 8.75
CA ALA A 13 0.07 12.93 10.15
C ALA A 13 -1.36 12.45 10.47
N TYR A 14 -2.37 13.14 9.93
CA TYR A 14 -3.77 12.75 10.11
C TYR A 14 -4.03 11.35 9.54
N LEU A 15 -3.70 11.10 8.28
CA LEU A 15 -3.94 9.81 7.63
C LEU A 15 -3.18 8.67 8.32
N ILE A 16 -1.92 8.89 8.72
CA ILE A 16 -1.16 7.89 9.47
C ILE A 16 -1.82 7.60 10.82
N SER A 17 -2.29 8.62 11.54
CA SER A 17 -2.97 8.43 12.82
C SER A 17 -4.25 7.61 12.71
N VAL A 18 -4.99 7.74 11.59
CA VAL A 18 -6.14 6.88 11.29
C VAL A 18 -5.69 5.43 11.16
N CYS A 19 -4.64 5.14 10.39
CA CYS A 19 -4.10 3.78 10.27
C CYS A 19 -3.63 3.25 11.63
N GLU A 20 -2.88 4.03 12.41
CA GLU A 20 -2.45 3.65 13.76
C GLU A 20 -3.62 3.34 14.69
N TYR A 21 -4.71 4.11 14.61
CA TYR A 21 -5.92 3.88 15.40
C TYR A 21 -6.52 2.50 15.10
N TRP A 22 -6.65 2.12 13.83
CA TRP A 22 -7.17 0.81 13.46
C TRP A 22 -6.29 -0.33 14.00
N VAL A 23 -4.98 -0.18 13.88
CA VAL A 23 -4.01 -1.17 14.36
C VAL A 23 -4.00 -1.28 15.88
N LYS A 24 -4.04 -0.15 16.59
CA LYS A 24 -4.01 -0.12 18.06
C LYS A 24 -5.32 -0.63 18.67
N THR A 25 -6.46 -0.17 18.15
CA THR A 25 -7.78 -0.37 18.74
C THR A 25 -8.37 -1.71 18.33
N TYR A 26 -8.31 -2.05 17.05
CA TYR A 26 -8.98 -3.24 16.50
C TYR A 26 -8.01 -4.39 16.18
N LYS A 27 -6.70 -4.18 16.36
CA LYS A 27 -5.67 -5.20 16.13
C LYS A 27 -5.73 -5.80 14.73
N VAL A 28 -5.99 -4.96 13.72
CA VAL A 28 -5.95 -5.41 12.33
C VAL A 28 -4.55 -5.86 11.94
N ASP A 29 -4.48 -6.94 11.17
CA ASP A 29 -3.21 -7.55 10.76
C ASP A 29 -2.63 -6.94 9.48
N GLY A 30 -3.37 -6.05 8.81
CA GLY A 30 -2.88 -5.43 7.59
C GLY A 30 -3.66 -4.20 7.14
N ILE A 31 -3.00 -3.42 6.28
CA ILE A 31 -3.54 -2.23 5.64
C ILE A 31 -3.33 -2.37 4.13
N ARG A 32 -4.43 -2.40 3.38
CA ARG A 32 -4.43 -2.33 1.92
C ARG A 32 -4.62 -0.87 1.49
N LEU A 33 -3.64 -0.29 0.82
CA LEU A 33 -3.69 1.07 0.29
C LEU A 33 -4.32 1.09 -1.09
N ASP A 34 -5.43 1.81 -1.22
CA ASP A 34 -6.11 2.11 -2.49
C ASP A 34 -5.30 3.12 -3.31
N VAL A 35 -5.21 2.91 -4.62
CA VAL A 35 -4.48 3.75 -5.59
C VAL A 35 -3.09 4.16 -5.05
N ALA A 36 -2.31 3.18 -4.58
CA ALA A 36 -1.10 3.41 -3.80
C ALA A 36 0.04 4.07 -4.60
N ASN A 37 -0.01 4.01 -5.93
CA ASN A 37 0.93 4.68 -6.83
C ASN A 37 0.75 6.21 -6.88
N GLU A 38 -0.35 6.75 -6.34
CA GLU A 38 -0.66 8.18 -6.37
C GLU A 38 -0.32 8.94 -5.08
N VAL A 39 0.05 8.21 -4.02
CA VAL A 39 0.52 8.78 -2.75
C VAL A 39 2.04 8.91 -2.75
N SER A 40 2.55 9.90 -2.02
CA SER A 40 3.99 10.19 -2.03
C SER A 40 4.81 9.09 -1.35
N HIS A 41 6.01 8.82 -1.86
CA HIS A 41 6.97 7.90 -1.22
C HIS A 41 7.28 8.30 0.23
N SER A 42 7.36 9.61 0.53
CA SER A 42 7.57 10.11 1.89
C SER A 42 6.48 9.64 2.86
N PHE A 43 5.22 9.65 2.42
CA PHE A 43 4.09 9.14 3.18
C PHE A 43 4.23 7.62 3.40
N CYS A 44 4.55 6.86 2.36
CA CYS A 44 4.65 5.40 2.43
C CYS A 44 5.73 4.93 3.41
N LYS A 45 6.91 5.56 3.35
CA LYS A 45 8.02 5.28 4.28
C LYS A 45 7.66 5.58 5.72
N GLU A 46 7.00 6.71 5.96
CA GLU A 46 6.62 7.10 7.31
C GLU A 46 5.51 6.20 7.85
N LEU A 47 4.51 5.87 7.02
CA LEU A 47 3.47 4.91 7.36
C LEU A 47 4.08 3.57 7.77
N ARG A 48 4.99 3.00 6.95
CA ARG A 48 5.69 1.76 7.29
C ARG A 48 6.37 1.84 8.64
N ARG A 49 7.21 2.86 8.84
CA ARG A 49 7.96 3.04 10.10
C ARG A 49 7.03 3.08 11.31
N LYS A 50 5.92 3.82 11.21
CA LYS A 50 4.95 3.98 12.30
C LYS A 50 4.18 2.70 12.57
N LEU A 51 3.66 2.05 11.54
CA LEU A 51 2.88 0.82 11.69
C LEU A 51 3.73 -0.37 12.16
N LYS A 52 4.94 -0.54 11.60
CA LYS A 52 5.87 -1.60 12.02
C LYS A 52 6.38 -1.41 13.46
N ALA A 53 6.45 -0.17 13.95
CA ALA A 53 6.74 0.11 15.36
C ALA A 53 5.59 -0.29 16.30
N LEU A 54 4.35 -0.34 15.81
CA LEU A 54 3.19 -0.79 16.58
C LEU A 54 2.98 -2.30 16.50
N ASN A 55 3.23 -2.89 15.34
CA ASN A 55 3.15 -4.32 15.09
C ASN A 55 4.15 -4.68 13.97
N SER A 56 5.22 -5.42 14.29
CA SER A 56 6.23 -5.82 13.29
C SER A 56 5.64 -6.70 12.17
N GLU A 57 4.59 -7.45 12.50
CA GLU A 57 3.95 -8.42 11.60
C GLU A 57 2.85 -7.81 10.73
N ILE A 58 2.51 -6.52 10.91
CA ILE A 58 1.45 -5.90 10.14
C ILE A 58 1.77 -5.90 8.65
N TYR A 59 0.85 -6.37 7.82
CA TYR A 59 1.03 -6.45 6.39
C TYR A 59 0.61 -5.17 5.68
N ILE A 60 1.53 -4.56 4.92
CA ILE A 60 1.26 -3.34 4.15
C ILE A 60 1.22 -3.67 2.66
N LEU A 61 0.00 -3.65 2.08
CA LEU A 61 -0.27 -4.02 0.70
C LEU A 61 -0.65 -2.78 -0.14
N GLY A 62 0.12 -2.48 -1.19
CA GLY A 62 -0.23 -1.42 -2.13
C GLY A 62 -1.07 -1.93 -3.31
N GLU A 63 -2.12 -1.19 -3.68
CA GLU A 63 -2.74 -1.36 -5.01
C GLU A 63 -1.92 -0.61 -6.06
N ILE A 64 -1.12 -1.35 -6.82
CA ILE A 64 -0.35 -0.84 -7.96
C ILE A 64 -0.51 -1.82 -9.10
N TRP A 65 -0.99 -1.34 -10.24
CA TRP A 65 -1.29 -2.17 -11.42
C TRP A 65 -0.04 -2.49 -12.26
N ASN A 66 0.96 -1.62 -12.18
CA ASN A 66 2.17 -1.65 -13.01
C ASN A 66 3.40 -2.06 -12.18
N ASP A 67 4.60 -1.89 -12.76
CA ASP A 67 5.86 -2.11 -12.05
C ASP A 67 5.92 -1.28 -10.74
N ALA A 68 6.06 -2.00 -9.63
CA ALA A 68 6.05 -1.47 -8.28
C ALA A 68 7.42 -1.54 -7.60
N ILE A 69 8.51 -1.81 -8.34
CA ILE A 69 9.85 -2.01 -7.74
C ILE A 69 10.30 -0.85 -6.85
N ASN A 70 9.84 0.37 -7.13
CA ASN A 70 10.16 1.55 -6.34
C ASN A 70 9.54 1.53 -4.94
N TRP A 71 8.44 0.81 -4.72
CA TRP A 71 7.77 0.65 -3.43
C TRP A 71 8.17 -0.64 -2.70
N LEU A 72 8.92 -1.52 -3.34
CA LEU A 72 9.26 -2.87 -2.85
C LEU A 72 10.75 -2.99 -2.44
N ARG A 73 11.41 -1.88 -2.12
CA ARG A 73 12.81 -1.87 -1.67
C ARG A 73 12.99 -2.18 -0.18
N GLY A 74 11.92 -2.55 0.51
CA GLY A 74 11.91 -2.92 1.93
C GLY A 74 11.66 -1.75 2.89
N ASP A 75 11.64 -0.51 2.40
CA ASP A 75 11.39 0.70 3.18
C ASP A 75 9.97 1.28 3.03
N GLU A 76 9.13 0.68 2.16
CA GLU A 76 7.74 1.09 1.93
C GLU A 76 6.75 -0.08 2.10
N PHE A 77 6.32 -0.75 1.03
CA PHE A 77 5.31 -1.81 1.11
C PHE A 77 5.94 -3.19 1.33
N ASP A 78 5.17 -4.10 1.92
CA ASP A 78 5.54 -5.52 2.01
C ASP A 78 5.22 -6.26 0.70
N ALA A 79 4.15 -5.86 0.02
CA ALA A 79 3.82 -6.35 -1.32
C ALA A 79 2.90 -5.38 -2.08
N VAL A 80 2.60 -5.73 -3.33
CA VAL A 80 1.54 -5.10 -4.12
C VAL A 80 0.55 -6.13 -4.64
N MET A 81 -0.64 -5.66 -5.00
CA MET A 81 -1.60 -6.49 -5.74
C MET A 81 -0.98 -6.88 -7.08
N SER A 82 -0.70 -8.18 -7.27
CA SER A 82 0.03 -8.68 -8.43
C SER A 82 -0.87 -8.79 -9.67
N TYR A 83 -1.34 -7.64 -10.16
CA TYR A 83 -2.16 -7.55 -11.38
C TYR A 83 -1.47 -8.16 -12.61
N PRO A 84 -0.15 -7.94 -12.85
CA PRO A 84 0.53 -8.59 -13.99
C PRO A 84 0.45 -10.12 -13.93
N LEU A 85 0.52 -10.72 -12.73
CA LEU A 85 0.35 -12.16 -12.58
C LEU A 85 -1.09 -12.58 -12.89
N GLY A 86 -2.06 -11.89 -12.28
CA GLY A 86 -3.49 -12.17 -12.49
C GLY A 86 -3.89 -12.04 -13.97
N GLU A 87 -3.38 -11.04 -14.66
CA GLU A 87 -3.59 -10.82 -16.09
C GLU A 87 -2.97 -11.94 -16.92
N ASN A 88 -1.72 -12.34 -16.66
CA ASN A 88 -1.08 -13.42 -17.41
C ASN A 88 -1.77 -14.78 -17.22
N ILE A 89 -2.17 -15.11 -15.98
CA ILE A 89 -2.96 -16.32 -15.69
C ILE A 89 -4.28 -16.26 -16.46
N THR A 90 -4.99 -15.13 -16.39
CA THR A 90 -6.26 -14.93 -17.08
C THR A 90 -6.09 -15.05 -18.60
N ASN A 91 -5.06 -14.43 -19.17
CA ASN A 91 -4.78 -14.46 -20.60
C ASN A 91 -4.50 -15.88 -21.09
N PHE A 92 -3.71 -16.66 -20.35
CA PHE A 92 -3.41 -18.05 -20.69
C PHE A 92 -4.66 -18.94 -20.64
N TRP A 93 -5.45 -18.89 -19.56
CA TRP A 93 -6.54 -19.84 -19.32
C TRP A 93 -7.89 -19.44 -19.92
N THR A 94 -8.18 -18.14 -20.04
CA THR A 94 -9.53 -17.66 -20.41
C THR A 94 -9.57 -16.99 -21.78
N ARG A 95 -8.48 -16.36 -22.22
CA ARG A 95 -8.41 -15.61 -23.48
C ARG A 95 -7.52 -16.29 -24.51
N GLY A 96 -7.25 -17.59 -24.31
CA GLY A 96 -6.25 -18.38 -25.03
C GLY A 96 -6.03 -17.93 -26.47
N ASN A 97 -4.76 -17.66 -26.80
CA ASN A 97 -4.23 -17.20 -28.10
C ASN A 97 -5.25 -17.35 -29.24
N LYS A 98 -5.97 -16.27 -29.54
CA LYS A 98 -6.44 -16.03 -30.91
C LYS A 98 -5.28 -15.48 -31.72
#